data_AF-A0A1D2NIU6-F1
#
_entry.id   AF-A0A1D2NIU6-F1
#
_cell.length_a   1.000
_cell.length_b   1.000
_cell.length_c   1.000
_cell.angle_alpha   90.00
_cell.angle_beta   90.00
_cell.angle_gamma   90.00
#
_symmetry.space_group_name_H-M   'P 1'
#
loop_
_entity.id
_entity.type
_entity.pdbx_description
1 polymer ?
#
loop_
_entity_poly.entity_id
_entity_poly.type
_entity_poly.pdbx_seq_one_letter_code
_entity_poly.pdbx_strand_id
1 'polypeptide(L)'
;MKEGATSREEWHRLYGRCSGNEIYHIRLSDSRFFGEYEGKSFTYASFHAHRKYGVALIGVRPAQLPEFYEDTILLNPGPRHIMRKSDICFYFSITKEENSDFDDNTAGSQNVDPTRAQTPAAPRPQPGTPSRQPCDR
;
A
#
# COMPACT_ATOMS: atom_id res chain seq x y z
N MET A 1 -22.06 -9.78 -11.07
CA MET A 1 -22.60 -10.20 -9.75
C MET A 1 -21.53 -9.91 -8.70
N LYS A 2 -21.86 -9.23 -7.59
CA LYS A 2 -20.97 -9.15 -6.42
C LYS A 2 -21.43 -10.21 -5.43
N GLU A 3 -20.60 -11.23 -5.19
CA GLU A 3 -20.88 -12.25 -4.18
C GLU A 3 -20.98 -11.58 -2.79
N GLY A 4 -21.89 -12.06 -1.93
CA GLY A 4 -22.04 -11.59 -0.55
C GLY A 4 -22.71 -10.22 -0.35
N ALA A 5 -23.16 -9.51 -1.40
CA ALA A 5 -23.78 -8.19 -1.26
C ALA A 5 -25.09 -8.18 -0.44
N THR A 6 -25.78 -9.32 -0.36
CA THR A 6 -27.05 -9.52 0.36
C THR A 6 -26.89 -10.15 1.75
N SER A 7 -25.66 -10.45 2.18
CA SER A 7 -25.42 -11.10 3.47
C SER A 7 -25.65 -10.14 4.66
N ARG A 8 -26.34 -10.60 5.71
CA ARG A 8 -26.57 -9.83 6.95
C ARG A 8 -25.28 -9.60 7.75
N GLU A 9 -24.31 -10.49 7.61
CA GLU A 9 -23.06 -10.47 8.37
C GLU A 9 -21.99 -9.59 7.70
N GLU A 10 -21.26 -8.83 8.50
CA GLU A 10 -20.25 -7.88 8.02
C GLU A 10 -19.04 -8.58 7.37
N TRP A 11 -18.57 -9.69 7.95
CA TRP A 11 -17.42 -10.44 7.43
C TRP A 11 -17.72 -11.08 6.06
N HIS A 12 -18.94 -11.60 5.86
CA HIS A 12 -19.38 -12.15 4.58
C HIS A 12 -19.44 -11.09 3.47
N ARG A 13 -19.88 -9.86 3.81
CA ARG A 13 -19.87 -8.72 2.88
C ARG A 13 -18.45 -8.27 2.55
N LEU A 14 -17.55 -8.25 3.53
CA LEU A 14 -16.15 -7.89 3.34
C LEU A 14 -15.44 -8.91 2.45
N TYR A 15 -15.63 -10.20 2.73
CA TYR A 15 -15.06 -11.28 1.93
C TYR A 15 -15.53 -11.22 0.48
N GLY A 16 -16.84 -11.08 0.24
CA GLY A 16 -17.40 -10.99 -1.11
C GLY A 16 -16.99 -9.73 -1.90
N ARG A 17 -16.56 -8.65 -1.21
CA ARG A 17 -15.99 -7.47 -1.87
C ARG A 17 -14.54 -7.69 -2.31
N CYS A 18 -13.77 -8.45 -1.54
CA CYS A 18 -12.34 -8.65 -1.78
C CYS A 18 -12.00 -9.95 -2.51
N SER A 19 -12.95 -10.87 -2.67
CA SER A 19 -12.76 -12.16 -3.35
C SER A 19 -12.55 -12.04 -4.86
N GLY A 20 -13.01 -10.93 -5.48
CA GLY A 20 -12.88 -10.69 -6.91
C GLY A 20 -11.53 -10.13 -7.35
N ASN A 21 -10.48 -10.19 -6.52
CA ASN A 21 -9.15 -9.75 -6.94
C ASN A 21 -8.52 -10.80 -7.86
N GLU A 22 -8.05 -10.34 -9.01
CA GLU A 22 -7.33 -11.16 -9.98
C GLU A 22 -5.90 -10.61 -10.17
N ILE A 23 -5.01 -11.48 -10.65
CA ILE A 23 -3.65 -11.08 -11.02
C ILE A 23 -3.64 -10.67 -12.48
N TYR A 24 -3.19 -9.45 -12.75
CA TYR A 24 -2.97 -8.93 -14.09
C TYR A 24 -1.50 -8.62 -14.32
N HIS A 25 -1.14 -8.48 -15.60
CA HIS A 25 0.18 -8.02 -16.01
C HIS A 25 0.04 -6.86 -16.99
N ILE A 26 0.96 -5.90 -16.91
CA ILE A 26 1.03 -4.75 -17.81
C ILE A 26 2.48 -4.29 -17.98
N ARG A 27 2.83 -3.80 -19.16
CA ARG A 27 4.14 -3.15 -19.35
C ARG A 27 4.14 -1.80 -18.66
N LEU A 28 5.22 -1.45 -17.94
CA LEU A 28 5.29 -0.23 -17.14
C LEU A 28 4.94 1.03 -17.97
N SER A 29 5.49 1.14 -19.18
CA SER A 29 5.24 2.28 -20.07
C SER A 29 3.78 2.46 -20.48
N ASP A 30 3.00 1.38 -20.46
CA ASP A 30 1.62 1.38 -20.95
C ASP A 30 0.63 1.59 -19.80
N SER A 31 1.10 1.50 -18.56
CA SER A 31 0.26 1.64 -17.37
C SER A 31 0.08 3.10 -16.96
N ARG A 32 -1.17 3.51 -16.80
CA ARG A 32 -1.60 4.73 -16.11
C ARG A 32 -1.31 4.65 -14.61
N PHE A 33 -1.36 3.45 -14.02
CA PHE A 33 -1.07 3.26 -12.60
C PHE A 33 0.42 3.36 -12.29
N PHE A 34 1.27 2.75 -13.13
CA PHE A 34 2.69 2.58 -12.83
C PHE A 34 3.63 3.40 -13.71
N GLY A 35 3.15 3.96 -14.82
CA GLY A 35 3.98 4.65 -15.80
C GLY A 35 4.70 5.89 -15.25
N GLU A 36 4.09 6.58 -14.27
CA GLU A 36 4.72 7.72 -13.58
C GLU A 36 5.90 7.31 -12.66
N TYR A 37 6.05 6.01 -12.37
CA TYR A 37 7.09 5.49 -11.47
C TYR A 37 8.29 4.90 -12.18
N GLU A 38 8.45 5.18 -13.48
CA GLU A 38 9.69 4.90 -14.18
C GLU A 38 10.90 5.54 -13.48
N GLY A 39 11.98 4.77 -13.33
CA GLY A 39 13.19 5.24 -12.65
C GLY A 39 13.05 5.34 -11.13
N LYS A 40 11.90 4.96 -10.56
CA LYS A 40 11.70 4.81 -9.11
C LYS A 40 11.92 3.36 -8.70
N SER A 41 12.13 3.14 -7.40
CA SER A 41 12.24 1.79 -6.86
C SER A 41 10.90 1.08 -6.89
N PHE A 42 10.94 -0.26 -7.00
CA PHE A 42 9.75 -1.11 -6.89
C PHE A 42 8.92 -0.80 -5.62
N THR A 43 9.62 -0.65 -4.49
CA THR A 43 8.98 -0.36 -3.19
C THR A 43 8.30 1.01 -3.17
N TYR A 44 8.88 2.00 -3.84
CA TYR A 44 8.28 3.33 -3.95
C TYR A 44 7.02 3.31 -4.80
N ALA A 45 7.07 2.65 -5.96
CA ALA A 45 5.94 2.51 -6.86
C ALA A 45 4.78 1.75 -6.20
N SER A 46 5.09 0.64 -5.51
CA SER A 46 4.09 -0.18 -4.81
C SER A 46 3.32 0.62 -3.76
N PHE A 47 4.01 1.42 -2.94
CA PHE A 47 3.37 2.25 -1.92
C PHE A 47 2.45 3.33 -2.52
N HIS A 48 2.94 4.05 -3.53
CA HIS A 48 2.19 5.18 -4.09
C HIS A 48 1.02 4.73 -4.97
N ALA A 49 1.20 3.64 -5.75
CA ALA A 49 0.14 3.07 -6.56
C ALA A 49 -1.01 2.54 -5.70
N HIS A 50 -0.71 1.86 -4.59
CA HIS A 50 -1.74 1.41 -3.65
C HIS A 50 -2.48 2.59 -3.01
N ARG A 51 -1.77 3.65 -2.62
CA ARG A 51 -2.39 4.84 -2.02
C ARG A 51 -3.27 5.62 -3.00
N LYS A 52 -2.85 5.72 -4.27
CA LYS A 52 -3.52 6.55 -5.28
C LYS A 52 -4.65 5.80 -5.98
N TYR A 53 -4.45 4.52 -6.29
CA TYR A 53 -5.34 3.73 -7.13
C TYR A 53 -5.90 2.48 -6.45
N GLY A 54 -5.42 2.12 -5.25
CA GLY A 54 -5.86 0.90 -4.56
C GLY A 54 -5.35 -0.41 -5.19
N VAL A 55 -4.40 -0.33 -6.14
CA VAL A 55 -3.81 -1.51 -6.79
C VAL A 55 -2.56 -1.98 -6.04
N ALA A 56 -2.38 -3.30 -5.94
CA ALA A 56 -1.25 -3.88 -5.21
C ALA A 56 -0.23 -4.52 -6.16
N LEU A 57 0.95 -3.92 -6.28
CA LEU A 57 2.05 -4.45 -7.08
C LEU A 57 2.74 -5.63 -6.37
N ILE A 58 2.91 -6.75 -7.09
CA ILE A 58 3.40 -8.03 -6.57
C ILE A 58 4.85 -8.28 -6.97
N GLY A 59 5.15 -8.03 -8.24
CA GLY A 59 6.42 -8.40 -8.84
C GLY A 59 6.60 -7.80 -10.21
N VAL A 60 7.78 -8.04 -10.78
CA VAL A 60 8.17 -7.54 -12.10
C VAL A 60 8.98 -8.58 -12.84
N ARG A 61 8.78 -8.65 -14.16
CA ARG A 61 9.69 -9.35 -15.07
C ARG A 61 10.51 -8.28 -15.81
N PRO A 62 11.80 -8.14 -15.50
CA PRO A 62 12.64 -7.16 -16.17
C PRO A 62 12.86 -7.56 -17.63
N ALA A 63 12.78 -6.59 -18.55
CA ALA A 63 12.92 -6.90 -19.97
C ALA A 63 14.37 -7.07 -20.46
N GLN A 64 15.36 -6.79 -19.60
CA GLN A 64 16.80 -6.80 -19.93
C GLN A 64 17.58 -7.70 -18.97
N LEU A 65 17.07 -8.91 -18.73
CA LEU A 65 17.84 -9.93 -18.03
C LEU A 65 18.81 -10.64 -19.00
N PRO A 66 19.89 -11.26 -18.50
CA PRO A 66 20.73 -12.12 -19.33
C PRO A 66 19.87 -13.20 -20.00
N GLU A 67 20.26 -13.63 -21.21
CA GLU A 67 19.50 -14.52 -22.11
C GLU A 67 18.93 -15.78 -21.41
N PHE A 68 19.65 -16.32 -20.42
CA PHE A 68 19.22 -17.48 -19.62
C PHE A 68 18.06 -17.19 -18.65
N TYR A 69 17.75 -15.93 -18.35
CA TYR A 69 16.80 -15.50 -17.33
C TYR A 69 15.70 -14.55 -17.85
N GLU A 70 15.55 -14.34 -19.16
CA GLU A 70 14.62 -13.36 -19.75
C GLU A 70 13.15 -13.55 -19.33
N ASP A 71 12.78 -14.76 -18.94
CA ASP A 71 11.44 -15.11 -18.47
C ASP A 71 11.28 -15.11 -16.94
N THR A 72 12.30 -14.70 -16.19
CA THR A 72 12.29 -14.75 -14.73
C THR A 72 11.43 -13.63 -14.13
N ILE A 73 10.40 -14.01 -13.38
CA ILE A 73 9.59 -13.09 -12.60
C ILE A 73 10.22 -12.89 -11.23
N LEU A 74 10.51 -11.63 -10.87
CA LEU A 74 11.01 -11.26 -9.55
C LEU A 74 9.82 -10.89 -8.65
N LEU A 75 9.64 -11.64 -7.57
CA LEU A 75 8.60 -11.40 -6.58
C LEU A 75 9.11 -10.46 -5.48
N ASN A 76 8.38 -9.37 -5.26
CA ASN A 76 8.73 -8.29 -4.32
C ASN A 76 10.22 -7.89 -4.33
N PRO A 77 10.74 -7.37 -5.46
CA PRO A 77 12.09 -6.86 -5.52
C PRO A 77 12.35 -5.80 -4.44
N GLY A 78 13.51 -5.88 -3.79
CA GLY A 78 13.90 -4.90 -2.78
C GLY A 78 14.11 -3.48 -3.34
N PRO A 79 14.36 -2.48 -2.48
CA PRO A 79 14.47 -1.06 -2.86
C PRO A 79 15.55 -0.75 -3.91
N ARG A 80 16.53 -1.64 -4.10
CA ARG A 80 17.59 -1.50 -5.13
C ARG A 80 17.08 -1.76 -6.54
N HIS A 81 15.93 -2.41 -6.69
CA HIS A 81 15.33 -2.66 -7.99
C HIS A 81 14.65 -1.40 -8.49
N ILE A 82 15.16 -0.84 -9.58
CA ILE A 82 14.62 0.34 -10.25
C ILE A 82 13.79 -0.11 -11.45
N MET A 83 12.56 0.39 -11.52
CA MET A 83 11.61 0.04 -12.58
C MET A 83 11.96 0.72 -13.90
N ARG A 84 11.87 -0.03 -15.01
CA ARG A 84 12.14 0.43 -16.37
C ARG A 84 10.88 0.39 -17.22
N LYS A 85 10.81 1.27 -18.24
CA LYS A 85 9.67 1.36 -19.19
C LYS A 85 9.23 0.01 -19.76
N SER A 86 10.19 -0.83 -20.09
CA SER A 86 9.96 -2.12 -20.74
C SER A 86 9.57 -3.24 -19.77
N ASP A 87 9.68 -3.04 -18.47
CA ASP A 87 9.41 -4.09 -17.49
C ASP A 87 7.92 -4.46 -17.47
N ILE A 88 7.64 -5.75 -17.30
CA ILE A 88 6.27 -6.23 -17.09
C ILE A 88 6.00 -6.25 -15.59
N CYS A 89 5.00 -5.50 -15.17
CA CYS A 89 4.53 -5.41 -13.79
C CYS A 89 3.38 -6.39 -13.57
N PHE A 90 3.41 -7.11 -12.44
CA PHE A 90 2.34 -7.99 -12.01
C PHE A 90 1.65 -7.40 -10.78
N TYR A 91 0.33 -7.27 -10.82
CA TYR A 91 -0.44 -6.61 -9.75
C TYR A 91 -1.78 -7.31 -9.48
N PHE A 92 -2.28 -7.18 -8.25
CA PHE A 92 -3.65 -7.54 -7.88
C PHE A 92 -4.57 -6.34 -8.06
N SER A 93 -5.74 -6.58 -8.66
CA SER A 93 -6.84 -5.61 -8.73
C SER A 93 -8.18 -6.33 -8.88
N ILE A 94 -9.28 -5.67 -8.48
CA ILE A 94 -10.65 -6.15 -8.70
C ILE A 94 -11.05 -6.01 -10.18
N THR A 95 -10.52 -5.01 -10.88
CA THR A 95 -10.76 -4.79 -12.31
C THR A 95 -9.43 -4.62 -13.04
N LYS A 96 -9.32 -5.18 -14.24
CA LYS A 96 -8.18 -4.93 -15.12
C LYS A 96 -8.11 -3.43 -15.41
N GLU A 97 -6.91 -2.88 -15.45
CA GLU A 97 -6.68 -1.44 -15.68
C GLU A 97 -7.44 -0.86 -16.89
N GLU A 98 -7.52 -1.60 -17.99
CA GLU A 98 -8.24 -1.19 -19.21
C GLU A 98 -9.76 -0.99 -19.00
N ASN A 99 -10.31 -1.59 -17.95
CA ASN A 99 -11.73 -1.53 -17.58
C ASN A 99 -12.00 -0.67 -16.34
N SER A 100 -10.96 -0.05 -15.77
CA SER A 100 -11.09 0.84 -14.62
C SER A 100 -11.52 2.22 -15.11
N ASP A 101 -12.83 2.49 -15.12
CA ASP A 101 -13.34 3.85 -15.22
C ASP A 101 -12.90 4.61 -13.97
N PHE A 102 -11.98 5.56 -14.15
CA PHE A 102 -11.48 6.41 -13.08
C PHE A 102 -12.58 7.40 -12.70
N ASP A 103 -13.37 7.09 -11.67
CA ASP A 103 -14.18 8.09 -10.98
C ASP A 103 -13.21 9.05 -10.26
N ASP A 104 -12.90 10.18 -10.90
CA ASP A 104 -12.05 11.29 -10.43
C ASP A 104 -12.54 11.95 -9.11
N ASN A 105 -13.54 11.37 -8.44
CA ASN A 105 -14.25 11.94 -7.30
C ASN A 105 -13.97 11.23 -5.96
N THR A 106 -12.96 10.36 -5.88
CA THR A 106 -12.60 9.67 -4.61
C THR A 106 -11.36 10.26 -3.90
N ALA A 107 -10.89 11.43 -4.32
CA ALA A 107 -9.94 12.23 -3.56
C ALA A 107 -10.66 13.03 -2.46
N GLY A 108 -11.32 12.35 -1.51
CA GLY A 108 -12.14 13.07 -0.52
C GLY A 108 -12.99 12.23 0.42
N SER A 109 -12.49 11.11 0.94
CA SER A 109 -13.08 10.54 2.15
C SER A 109 -11.98 9.90 3.00
N GLN A 110 -11.27 10.78 3.69
CA GLN A 110 -10.63 10.43 4.94
C GLN A 110 -11.73 9.93 5.88
N ASN A 111 -11.70 8.64 6.24
CA ASN A 111 -12.32 8.21 7.49
C ASN A 111 -11.48 8.77 8.64
N VAL A 112 -11.75 10.02 9.00
CA VAL A 112 -11.40 10.56 10.31
C VAL A 112 -12.47 10.05 11.28
N ASP A 113 -12.11 9.00 12.01
CA ASP A 113 -12.87 8.48 13.14
C ASP A 113 -13.02 9.59 14.21
N PRO A 114 -14.25 10.04 14.56
CA PRO A 114 -14.43 11.19 15.44
C PRO A 114 -14.30 10.84 16.94
N THR A 115 -13.86 9.63 17.31
CA THR A 115 -13.99 9.15 18.70
C THR A 115 -12.70 9.14 19.53
N ARG A 116 -11.67 9.92 19.17
CA ARG A 116 -10.49 10.08 20.03
C ARG A 116 -10.27 11.53 20.49
N ALA A 117 -11.25 12.05 21.22
CA ALA A 117 -11.08 13.23 22.05
C ALA A 117 -10.59 12.83 23.46
N GLN A 118 -9.36 13.26 23.76
CA GLN A 118 -8.87 13.66 25.09
C GLN A 118 -8.77 12.60 26.21
N THR A 119 -7.55 12.12 26.43
CA THR A 119 -7.10 11.71 27.77
C THR A 119 -6.00 12.69 28.19
N PRO A 120 -6.07 13.37 29.35
CA PRO A 120 -5.02 14.27 29.79
C PRO A 120 -3.76 13.48 30.13
N ALA A 121 -2.61 13.91 29.61
CA ALA A 121 -1.31 13.34 29.95
C ALA A 121 -0.98 13.57 31.43
N ALA A 122 -0.63 12.51 32.14
CA ALA A 122 -0.11 12.58 33.51
C ALA A 122 1.23 13.36 33.54
N PRO A 123 1.50 14.19 34.57
CA PRO A 123 2.72 14.96 34.63
C PRO A 123 3.93 14.07 34.96
N ARG A 124 5.07 14.31 34.30
CA ARG A 124 6.36 13.66 34.57
C ARG A 124 6.84 13.97 36.00
N PRO A 125 7.43 13.00 36.72
CA PRO A 125 8.10 13.28 37.97
C PRO A 125 9.40 14.05 37.71
N GLN A 126 9.62 15.13 38.47
CA GLN A 126 10.87 15.88 38.46
C GLN A 126 11.93 15.19 39.35
N PRO A 127 13.23 15.28 39.01
CA PRO A 127 14.30 14.73 39.85
C PRO A 127 14.45 15.58 41.13
N GLY A 128 14.28 14.95 42.29
CA GLY A 128 14.41 15.59 43.60
C GLY A 128 15.84 16.01 43.91
N THR A 129 16.00 17.24 44.38
CA THR A 129 17.22 17.75 45.01
C THR A 129 17.37 17.17 46.43
N PRO A 130 18.58 16.81 46.89
CA PRO A 130 18.77 16.27 48.23
C PRO A 130 18.84 17.42 49.25
N SER A 131 17.78 17.63 50.02
CA SER A 131 17.79 18.51 51.20
C SER A 131 18.38 17.77 52.40
N ARG A 132 19.57 18.21 52.85
CA ARG A 132 20.20 17.83 54.12
C ARG A 132 19.29 18.17 55.30
N GLN A 133 18.97 17.19 56.15
CA GLN A 133 18.50 17.44 57.52
C GLN A 133 19.68 17.36 58.50
N PRO A 134 19.78 18.25 59.50
CA PRO A 134 20.70 18.09 60.62
C PRO A 134 20.14 17.07 61.63
N CYS A 135 21.01 16.24 62.21
CA CYS A 135 20.67 15.37 63.35
C CYS A 135 20.43 16.22 64.60
N ASP A 136 19.25 16.10 65.21
CA ASP A 136 18.99 16.56 66.57
C ASP A 136 19.63 15.59 67.59
N ARG A 137 20.47 16.13 68.48
CA ARG A 137 20.68 15.61 69.83
C ARG A 137 21.00 16.76 70.79
#